data_AF-A0A970M7Y4-F1
#
_entry.id   AF-A0A970M7Y4-F1
#
_cell.length_a   1.000
_cell.length_b   1.000
_cell.length_c   1.000
_cell.angle_alpha   90.00
_cell.angle_beta   90.00
_cell.angle_gamma   90.00
#
_symmetry.space_group_name_H-M   'P 1'
#
loop_
_entity.id
_entity.type
_entity.pdbx_description
1 polymer ?
#
loop_
_entity_poly.entity_id
_entity_poly.type
_entity_poly.pdbx_seq_one_letter_code
_entity_poly.pdbx_strand_id
1 'polypeptide(L)'
;MAFAGRDLTDIHRFTADELRYVLAKSHEIKTALQTRNPAGYCLADQRDLLAALLFYENSTRTRTSFEIAAMRLGMRTTGFASMEGTSVSKGESLRHTLDMYEAYLCDCVIMRHPLDGSARFAAEHLQIPVFNAGDGKHEHPTQTILDLFTIQEHIGRLHDLDVGVSGDLKYGRTAHSLVVALTKFPGNRVHLFSHPDLALPKELIRLAQESGAQVIEHDSMEDIVAATDILYQTRIQKERMPDLSEFDKAKARSQFSLKMMQLTRPHFGLMHPLPIDKTAPSITTEVDAHPKALYKRQAGNGVPTRLTELALSLNLLGSDFAGERWQEPSEDDIYFEEREIRNSPVRENLSILPIRTNGVVIDHMAPYTEDLLLTILKVRQRRDIYRAATVKSRSRPDSIKGMLMIENRTLTDDDLRAIASVSPGCTVNTIENAQVIRKQRLQLPNRIQNVPGMMCTNKGCISRPEHLEAVMPKMLRTASHSVRCHYCDEVMDISQIVNTSR
;
A
#
# COMPACT_ATOMS: atom_id res chain seq x y z
N MET A 1 -4.65 10.29 20.88
CA MET A 1 -4.58 8.87 21.31
C MET A 1 -3.72 8.09 20.32
N ALA A 2 -3.42 6.81 20.56
CA ALA A 2 -2.48 6.02 19.72
C ALA A 2 -2.87 5.90 18.24
N PHE A 3 -4.17 6.03 17.93
CA PHE A 3 -4.73 5.85 16.59
C PHE A 3 -5.31 7.13 15.99
N ALA A 4 -5.23 8.27 16.69
CA ALA A 4 -5.89 9.50 16.27
C ALA A 4 -5.36 9.99 14.92
N GLY A 5 -6.27 10.22 13.96
CA GLY A 5 -5.92 10.68 12.61
C GLY A 5 -5.27 9.61 11.73
N ARG A 6 -5.22 8.35 12.15
CA ARG A 6 -4.50 7.29 11.44
C ARG A 6 -5.28 6.79 10.24
N ASP A 7 -4.61 6.71 9.10
CA ASP A 7 -5.11 6.03 7.91
C ASP A 7 -5.02 4.51 8.02
N LEU A 8 -6.00 3.83 7.44
CA LEU A 8 -6.09 2.37 7.37
C LEU A 8 -5.98 1.93 5.91
N THR A 9 -4.79 2.08 5.35
CA THR A 9 -4.50 1.84 3.93
C THR A 9 -4.03 0.43 3.62
N ASP A 10 -3.30 -0.20 4.54
CA ASP A 10 -2.64 -1.49 4.36
C ASP A 10 -2.47 -2.21 5.71
N ILE A 11 -2.30 -3.53 5.67
CA ILE A 11 -2.15 -4.33 6.88
C ILE A 11 -0.71 -4.36 7.43
N HIS A 12 0.28 -4.00 6.63
CA HIS A 12 1.69 -4.02 7.02
C HIS A 12 1.95 -3.00 8.14
N ARG A 13 1.28 -1.85 8.09
CA ARG A 13 1.36 -0.76 9.05
C ARG A 13 0.72 -1.01 10.41
N PHE A 14 0.47 -2.26 10.81
CA PHE A 14 -0.03 -2.60 12.15
C PHE A 14 0.96 -3.49 12.91
N THR A 15 1.15 -3.25 14.21
CA THR A 15 1.83 -4.23 15.09
C THR A 15 0.86 -5.32 15.54
N ALA A 16 1.41 -6.41 16.10
CA ALA A 16 0.60 -7.45 16.73
C ALA A 16 -0.22 -6.91 17.91
N ASP A 17 0.36 -5.99 18.70
CA ASP A 17 -0.31 -5.37 19.85
C ASP A 17 -1.48 -4.48 19.43
N GLU A 18 -1.28 -3.67 18.38
CA GLU A 18 -2.35 -2.84 17.80
C GLU A 18 -3.48 -3.71 17.27
N LEU A 19 -3.17 -4.79 16.53
CA LEU A 19 -4.19 -5.72 16.05
C LEU A 19 -4.95 -6.33 17.23
N ARG A 20 -4.27 -6.92 18.23
CA ARG A 20 -4.93 -7.47 19.42
C ARG A 20 -5.85 -6.46 20.09
N TYR A 21 -5.43 -5.21 20.18
CA TYR A 21 -6.22 -4.14 20.76
C TYR A 21 -7.47 -3.82 19.93
N VAL A 22 -7.35 -3.67 18.61
CA VAL A 22 -8.49 -3.48 17.69
C VAL A 22 -9.48 -4.64 17.84
N LEU A 23 -8.99 -5.89 17.91
CA LEU A 23 -9.84 -7.06 18.03
C LEU A 23 -10.55 -7.15 19.39
N ALA A 24 -9.87 -6.79 20.48
CA ALA A 24 -10.47 -6.74 21.81
C ALA A 24 -11.60 -5.69 21.88
N LYS A 25 -11.36 -4.49 21.33
CA LYS A 25 -12.38 -3.44 21.24
C LYS A 25 -13.54 -3.81 20.31
N SER A 26 -13.24 -4.53 19.23
CA SER A 26 -14.26 -5.10 18.35
C SER A 26 -15.16 -6.11 19.08
N HIS A 27 -14.60 -6.89 20.01
CA HIS A 27 -15.38 -7.77 20.88
C HIS A 27 -16.31 -7.00 21.82
N GLU A 28 -15.79 -5.97 22.51
CA GLU A 28 -16.59 -5.10 23.39
C GLU A 28 -17.77 -4.47 22.64
N ILE A 29 -17.51 -3.87 21.47
CA ILE A 29 -18.52 -3.25 20.60
C ILE A 29 -19.53 -4.29 20.10
N LYS A 30 -19.07 -5.48 19.70
CA LYS A 30 -19.95 -6.57 19.27
C LYS A 30 -20.93 -6.95 20.38
N THR A 31 -20.44 -7.11 21.61
CA THR A 31 -21.29 -7.41 22.76
C THR A 31 -22.31 -6.29 22.99
N ALA A 32 -21.89 -5.02 22.94
CA ALA A 32 -22.80 -3.88 23.07
C ALA A 32 -23.88 -3.83 21.97
N LEU A 33 -23.53 -4.15 20.72
CA LEU A 33 -24.48 -4.25 19.61
C LEU A 33 -25.50 -5.38 19.83
N GLN A 34 -25.04 -6.55 20.31
CA GLN A 34 -25.90 -7.71 20.58
C GLN A 34 -26.86 -7.45 21.74
N THR A 35 -26.39 -6.80 22.81
CA THR A 35 -27.22 -6.42 23.97
C THR A 35 -28.03 -5.15 23.74
N ARG A 36 -27.91 -4.52 22.55
CA ARG A 36 -28.52 -3.22 22.22
C ARG A 36 -28.26 -2.15 23.29
N ASN A 37 -27.00 -2.01 23.70
CA ASN A 37 -26.54 -0.98 24.63
C ASN A 37 -25.86 0.17 23.85
N PRO A 38 -26.55 1.27 23.52
CA PRO A 38 -25.98 2.34 22.69
C PRO A 38 -24.75 3.01 23.31
N ALA A 39 -24.64 3.05 24.63
CA ALA A 39 -23.48 3.64 25.30
C ALA A 39 -22.15 2.93 24.96
N GLY A 40 -22.19 1.67 24.52
CA GLY A 40 -21.01 0.90 24.14
C GLY A 40 -20.63 0.98 22.65
N TYR A 41 -21.43 1.61 21.79
CA TYR A 41 -21.13 1.68 20.35
C TYR A 41 -21.46 3.02 19.69
N CYS A 42 -22.35 3.85 20.24
CA CYS A 42 -22.74 5.16 19.70
C CYS A 42 -21.81 6.27 20.24
N LEU A 43 -20.51 6.13 19.96
CA LEU A 43 -19.46 6.96 20.58
C LEU A 43 -19.37 8.38 19.98
N ALA A 44 -20.02 8.63 18.85
CA ALA A 44 -20.06 9.93 18.16
C ALA A 44 -21.40 10.67 18.32
N ASP A 45 -22.34 10.20 19.16
CA ASP A 45 -23.70 10.75 19.27
C ASP A 45 -23.76 12.28 19.52
N GLN A 46 -22.77 12.81 20.23
CA GLN A 46 -22.66 14.23 20.58
C GLN A 46 -21.68 14.99 19.68
N ARG A 47 -21.31 14.41 18.53
CA ARG A 47 -20.40 15.01 17.56
C ARG A 47 -21.07 15.03 16.19
N ASP A 48 -20.90 16.13 15.47
CA ASP A 48 -21.38 16.23 14.10
C ASP A 48 -20.35 15.67 13.12
N LEU A 49 -20.28 14.34 13.01
CA LEU A 49 -19.31 13.67 12.14
C LEU A 49 -19.95 13.15 10.84
N LEU A 50 -19.24 13.31 9.72
CA LEU A 50 -19.66 12.92 8.38
C LEU A 50 -18.62 12.03 7.69
N ALA A 51 -19.01 10.81 7.33
CA ALA A 51 -18.18 9.89 6.56
C ALA A 51 -18.52 9.93 5.07
N ALA A 52 -17.50 10.05 4.22
CA ALA A 52 -17.64 9.92 2.76
C ALA A 52 -17.32 8.48 2.31
N LEU A 53 -18.30 7.79 1.72
CA LEU A 53 -18.15 6.44 1.18
C LEU A 53 -18.02 6.49 -0.34
N LEU A 54 -16.80 6.35 -0.86
CA LEU A 54 -16.46 6.51 -2.28
C LEU A 54 -16.14 5.16 -2.92
N PHE A 55 -17.14 4.50 -3.50
CA PHE A 55 -16.98 3.17 -4.10
C PHE A 55 -17.01 3.24 -5.63
N TYR A 56 -15.83 3.18 -6.24
CA TYR A 56 -15.64 3.19 -7.70
C TYR A 56 -15.84 1.79 -8.32
N GLU A 57 -15.81 0.74 -7.50
CA GLU A 57 -16.14 -0.63 -7.89
C GLU A 57 -17.30 -1.18 -7.05
N ASN A 58 -18.14 -2.01 -7.68
CA ASN A 58 -19.29 -2.64 -7.04
C ASN A 58 -18.87 -3.43 -5.78
N SER A 59 -19.51 -3.12 -4.65
CA SER A 59 -19.20 -3.74 -3.37
C SER A 59 -20.35 -3.65 -2.37
N THR A 60 -21.28 -4.60 -2.39
CA THR A 60 -22.43 -4.59 -1.47
C THR A 60 -22.00 -4.77 -0.01
N ARG A 61 -21.29 -5.87 0.31
CA ARG A 61 -20.95 -6.20 1.71
C ARG A 61 -20.07 -5.13 2.34
N THR A 62 -18.97 -4.75 1.68
CA THR A 62 -18.01 -3.82 2.27
C THR A 62 -18.64 -2.43 2.46
N ARG A 63 -19.34 -1.90 1.44
CA ARG A 63 -20.02 -0.61 1.54
C ARG A 63 -21.07 -0.61 2.64
N THR A 64 -21.99 -1.57 2.61
CA THR A 64 -23.12 -1.62 3.54
C THR A 64 -22.67 -1.82 4.98
N SER A 65 -21.64 -2.64 5.26
CA SER A 65 -21.18 -2.77 6.65
C SER A 65 -20.37 -1.57 7.15
N PHE A 66 -19.69 -0.81 6.28
CA PHE A 66 -19.13 0.50 6.67
C PHE A 66 -20.23 1.53 6.94
N GLU A 67 -21.23 1.60 6.06
CA GLU A 67 -22.39 2.49 6.21
C GLU A 67 -23.12 2.23 7.53
N ILE A 68 -23.41 0.95 7.82
CA ILE A 68 -24.01 0.54 9.10
C ILE A 68 -23.08 0.85 10.27
N ALA A 69 -21.77 0.59 10.16
CA ALA A 69 -20.82 0.87 11.23
C ALA A 69 -20.78 2.37 11.58
N ALA A 70 -20.70 3.25 10.57
CA ALA A 70 -20.72 4.70 10.75
C ALA A 70 -22.04 5.18 11.38
N MET A 71 -23.19 4.70 10.89
CA MET A 71 -24.50 5.04 11.47
C MET A 71 -24.65 4.55 12.92
N ARG A 72 -24.15 3.34 13.24
CA ARG A 72 -24.15 2.81 14.60
C ARG A 72 -23.22 3.61 15.51
N LEU A 73 -22.09 4.09 14.99
CA LEU A 73 -21.17 4.95 15.72
C LEU A 73 -21.79 6.31 16.10
N GLY A 74 -22.82 6.75 15.37
CA GLY A 74 -23.47 8.06 15.53
C GLY A 74 -23.13 9.05 14.42
N MET A 75 -22.48 8.60 13.33
CA MET A 75 -22.09 9.46 12.21
C MET A 75 -23.17 9.54 11.13
N ARG A 76 -23.11 10.61 10.34
CA ARG A 76 -23.82 10.71 9.05
C ARG A 76 -22.94 10.16 7.93
N THR A 77 -23.55 9.72 6.84
CA THR A 77 -22.83 9.18 5.68
C THR A 77 -23.26 9.87 4.39
N THR A 78 -22.31 10.13 3.51
CA THR A 78 -22.52 10.61 2.14
C THR A 78 -21.62 9.83 1.17
N GLY A 79 -21.75 10.03 -0.14
CA GLY A 79 -20.88 9.38 -1.13
C GLY A 79 -21.65 8.75 -2.30
N PHE A 80 -21.00 7.80 -2.98
CA PHE A 80 -21.55 7.08 -4.12
C PHE A 80 -21.16 5.60 -4.11
N ALA A 81 -21.99 4.77 -4.74
CA ALA A 81 -21.83 3.32 -4.79
C ALA A 81 -21.35 2.79 -6.15
N SER A 82 -21.35 3.63 -7.17
CA SER A 82 -20.81 3.37 -8.52
C SER A 82 -20.41 4.69 -9.17
N MET A 83 -19.57 4.62 -10.21
CA MET A 83 -19.18 5.81 -10.99
C MET A 83 -20.35 6.35 -11.84
N GLU A 84 -21.37 5.54 -12.11
CA GLU A 84 -22.54 5.92 -12.91
C GLU A 84 -23.26 7.12 -12.27
N GLY A 85 -23.49 8.17 -13.05
CA GLY A 85 -24.18 9.38 -12.58
C GLY A 85 -23.32 10.36 -11.75
N THR A 86 -22.02 10.09 -11.57
CA THR A 86 -21.07 10.97 -10.87
C THR A 86 -20.19 11.76 -11.85
N SER A 87 -19.55 12.85 -11.41
CA SER A 87 -18.59 13.60 -12.24
C SER A 87 -17.35 12.79 -12.62
N VAL A 88 -17.02 11.72 -11.89
CA VAL A 88 -16.00 10.74 -12.27
C VAL A 88 -16.29 10.16 -13.66
N SER A 89 -17.57 9.91 -14.00
CA SER A 89 -17.96 9.42 -15.33
C SER A 89 -17.66 10.43 -16.45
N LYS A 90 -17.42 11.69 -16.11
CA LYS A 90 -17.02 12.77 -17.03
C LYS A 90 -15.50 12.95 -17.09
N GLY A 91 -14.72 12.07 -16.46
CA GLY A 91 -13.25 12.12 -16.46
C GLY A 91 -12.64 12.99 -15.35
N GLU A 92 -13.36 13.22 -14.25
CA GLU A 92 -12.77 13.86 -13.07
C GLU A 92 -11.71 12.94 -12.42
N SER A 93 -10.50 13.48 -12.19
CA SER A 93 -9.41 12.76 -11.51
C SER A 93 -9.78 12.44 -10.06
N LEU A 94 -9.26 11.35 -9.52
CA LEU A 94 -9.43 10.97 -8.12
C LEU A 94 -9.07 12.13 -7.17
N ARG A 95 -7.97 12.84 -7.44
CA ARG A 95 -7.53 13.98 -6.62
C ARG A 95 -8.61 15.04 -6.43
N HIS A 96 -9.19 15.53 -7.53
CA HIS A 96 -10.25 16.55 -7.45
C HIS A 96 -11.50 16.06 -6.71
N THR A 97 -11.87 14.78 -6.88
CA THR A 97 -12.96 14.20 -6.10
C THR A 97 -12.64 14.19 -4.60
N LEU A 98 -11.42 13.82 -4.21
CA LEU A 98 -10.98 13.84 -2.81
C LEU A 98 -10.96 15.26 -2.24
N ASP A 99 -10.37 16.22 -2.96
CA ASP A 99 -10.34 17.65 -2.60
C ASP A 99 -11.76 18.19 -2.34
N MET A 100 -12.73 17.80 -3.18
CA MET A 100 -14.13 18.18 -3.02
C MET A 100 -14.74 17.63 -1.72
N TYR A 101 -14.53 16.35 -1.39
CA TYR A 101 -15.09 15.77 -0.16
C TYR A 101 -14.43 16.32 1.11
N GLU A 102 -13.14 16.67 1.06
CA GLU A 102 -12.47 17.40 2.13
C GLU A 102 -13.05 18.82 2.28
N ALA A 103 -13.27 19.52 1.16
CA ALA A 103 -13.89 20.85 1.16
C ALA A 103 -15.36 20.83 1.65
N TYR A 104 -16.06 19.70 1.52
CA TYR A 104 -17.38 19.46 2.11
C TYR A 104 -17.34 19.16 3.61
N LEU A 105 -16.17 19.25 4.25
CA LEU A 105 -15.95 19.00 5.67
C LEU A 105 -16.37 17.59 6.08
N CYS A 106 -16.04 16.59 5.26
CA CYS A 106 -16.11 15.20 5.71
C CYS A 106 -14.99 14.92 6.71
N ASP A 107 -15.26 14.12 7.74
CA ASP A 107 -14.29 13.79 8.79
C ASP A 107 -13.45 12.56 8.46
N CYS A 108 -13.88 11.73 7.51
CA CYS A 108 -13.10 10.62 6.98
C CYS A 108 -13.60 10.17 5.61
N VAL A 109 -12.72 9.51 4.87
CA VAL A 109 -13.02 8.88 3.57
C VAL A 109 -12.87 7.37 3.67
N ILE A 110 -13.91 6.64 3.29
CA ILE A 110 -13.89 5.19 3.10
C ILE A 110 -13.97 4.95 1.60
N MET A 111 -12.93 4.39 1.00
CA MET A 111 -12.86 4.27 -0.45
C MET A 111 -12.52 2.89 -0.95
N ARG A 112 -13.09 2.54 -2.11
CA ARG A 112 -12.73 1.35 -2.89
C ARG A 112 -12.49 1.76 -4.33
N HIS A 113 -11.36 1.38 -4.90
CA HIS A 113 -10.92 1.82 -6.22
C HIS A 113 -10.34 0.67 -7.05
N PRO A 114 -10.46 0.67 -8.38
CA PRO A 114 -9.88 -0.39 -9.22
C PRO A 114 -8.35 -0.30 -9.39
N LEU A 115 -7.74 0.85 -9.12
CA LEU A 115 -6.29 1.06 -9.23
C LEU A 115 -5.58 0.71 -7.92
N ASP A 116 -4.45 0.02 -8.02
CA ASP A 116 -3.59 -0.35 -6.91
C ASP A 116 -2.91 0.89 -6.33
N GLY A 117 -2.94 1.05 -5.00
CA GLY A 117 -2.32 2.15 -4.28
C GLY A 117 -3.11 3.45 -4.23
N SER A 118 -4.36 3.46 -4.70
CA SER A 118 -5.22 4.64 -4.66
C SER A 118 -5.52 5.12 -3.24
N ALA A 119 -5.66 4.20 -2.28
CA ALA A 119 -5.95 4.54 -0.90
C ALA A 119 -4.73 5.19 -0.22
N ARG A 120 -3.52 4.71 -0.53
CA ARG A 120 -2.26 5.36 -0.11
C ARG A 120 -2.18 6.76 -0.70
N PHE A 121 -2.44 6.92 -1.99
CA PHE A 121 -2.46 8.23 -2.64
C PHE A 121 -3.45 9.19 -1.97
N ALA A 122 -4.66 8.71 -1.64
CA ALA A 122 -5.65 9.53 -0.94
C ALA A 122 -5.17 9.93 0.47
N ALA A 123 -4.57 9.01 1.23
CA ALA A 123 -4.03 9.28 2.56
C ALA A 123 -2.87 10.29 2.55
N GLU A 124 -2.03 10.31 1.51
CA GLU A 124 -0.97 11.33 1.38
C GLU A 124 -1.51 12.72 1.05
N HIS A 125 -2.71 12.78 0.48
CA HIS A 125 -3.28 14.01 -0.09
C HIS A 125 -4.27 14.68 0.86
N LEU A 126 -5.03 13.89 1.62
CA LEU A 126 -6.03 14.35 2.56
C LEU A 126 -5.45 14.62 3.96
N GLN A 127 -6.06 15.54 4.70
CA GLN A 127 -5.80 15.82 6.11
C GLN A 127 -6.79 15.11 7.05
N ILE A 128 -7.65 14.26 6.48
CA ILE A 128 -8.66 13.45 7.17
C ILE A 128 -8.36 11.95 6.95
N PRO A 129 -8.69 11.08 7.91
CA PRO A 129 -8.39 9.66 7.79
C PRO A 129 -9.01 8.98 6.57
N VAL A 130 -8.22 8.11 5.94
CA VAL A 130 -8.62 7.29 4.80
C VAL A 130 -8.68 5.81 5.19
N PHE A 131 -9.79 5.15 4.87
CA PHE A 131 -10.01 3.73 5.06
C PHE A 131 -10.04 3.00 3.72
N ASN A 132 -9.09 2.09 3.51
CA ASN A 132 -9.03 1.25 2.32
C ASN A 132 -10.05 0.11 2.41
N ALA A 133 -11.14 0.24 1.66
CA ALA A 133 -12.15 -0.80 1.42
C ALA A 133 -11.80 -1.69 0.21
N GLY A 134 -10.59 -1.55 -0.32
CA GLY A 134 -9.96 -2.34 -1.36
C GLY A 134 -9.44 -1.49 -2.52
N ASP A 135 -8.16 -1.65 -2.87
CA ASP A 135 -7.50 -0.98 -4.00
C ASP A 135 -6.98 -2.01 -5.01
N GLY A 136 -7.70 -2.14 -6.12
CA GLY A 136 -7.38 -3.08 -7.21
C GLY A 136 -7.10 -4.51 -6.76
N LYS A 137 -5.90 -5.02 -7.01
CA LYS A 137 -5.37 -6.32 -6.58
C LYS A 137 -4.42 -6.24 -5.40
N HIS A 138 -4.17 -5.04 -4.88
CA HIS A 138 -3.16 -4.77 -3.86
C HIS A 138 -3.64 -5.19 -2.46
N GLU A 139 -4.41 -4.37 -1.76
CA GLU A 139 -4.68 -4.58 -0.34
C GLU A 139 -6.19 -4.54 -0.01
N HIS A 140 -6.55 -5.13 1.13
CA HIS A 140 -7.87 -4.95 1.76
C HIS A 140 -7.77 -5.08 3.29
N PRO A 141 -7.15 -4.11 3.99
CA PRO A 141 -6.78 -4.26 5.41
C PRO A 141 -7.98 -4.52 6.33
N THR A 142 -9.10 -3.84 6.08
CA THR A 142 -10.31 -3.94 6.91
C THR A 142 -11.05 -5.27 6.74
N GLN A 143 -10.79 -6.00 5.64
CA GLN A 143 -11.22 -7.39 5.51
C GLN A 143 -10.28 -8.30 6.31
N THR A 144 -8.98 -8.07 6.27
CA THR A 144 -8.04 -8.87 7.06
C THR A 144 -8.26 -8.73 8.56
N ILE A 145 -8.52 -7.53 9.08
CA ILE A 145 -8.77 -7.31 10.50
C ILE A 145 -10.05 -8.06 10.93
N LEU A 146 -11.14 -8.02 10.16
CA LEU A 146 -12.36 -8.77 10.50
C LEU A 146 -12.18 -10.30 10.36
N ASP A 147 -11.26 -10.74 9.48
CA ASP A 147 -10.89 -12.14 9.34
C ASP A 147 -10.16 -12.61 10.60
N LEU A 148 -9.14 -11.87 11.04
CA LEU A 148 -8.44 -12.13 12.30
C LEU A 148 -9.40 -12.11 13.50
N PHE A 149 -10.35 -11.16 13.54
CA PHE A 149 -11.37 -11.11 14.57
C PHE A 149 -12.17 -12.40 14.62
N THR A 150 -12.58 -12.91 13.45
CA THR A 150 -13.36 -14.14 13.34
C THR A 150 -12.56 -15.37 13.76
N ILE A 151 -11.27 -15.45 13.40
CA ILE A 151 -10.36 -16.52 13.84
C ILE A 151 -10.21 -16.49 15.35
N GLN A 152 -9.90 -15.32 15.93
CA GLN A 152 -9.72 -15.17 17.37
C GLN A 152 -11.01 -15.52 18.13
N GLU A 153 -12.17 -15.14 17.62
CA GLU A 153 -13.46 -15.41 18.26
C GLU A 153 -13.85 -16.90 18.21
N HIS A 154 -13.38 -17.64 17.19
CA HIS A 154 -13.66 -19.05 17.01
C HIS A 154 -12.66 -19.95 17.77
N ILE A 155 -11.37 -19.64 17.70
CA ILE A 155 -10.29 -20.45 18.28
C ILE A 155 -9.84 -19.95 19.66
N GLY A 156 -10.04 -18.67 19.97
CA GLY A 156 -9.62 -18.04 21.23
C GLY A 156 -8.19 -17.47 21.22
N ARG A 157 -7.41 -17.68 20.15
CA ARG A 157 -6.02 -17.23 20.00
C ARG A 157 -5.67 -16.94 18.54
N LEU A 158 -4.50 -16.33 18.31
CA LEU A 158 -3.98 -15.98 16.97
C LEU A 158 -2.53 -16.43 16.71
N HIS A 159 -1.88 -17.08 17.67
CA HIS A 159 -0.52 -17.64 17.56
C HIS A 159 -0.60 -19.17 17.58
N ASP A 160 0.41 -19.88 17.06
CA ASP A 160 0.50 -21.36 17.00
C ASP A 160 -0.65 -22.05 16.23
N LEU A 161 -1.20 -21.41 15.19
CA LEU A 161 -2.33 -21.94 14.40
C LEU A 161 -1.86 -22.60 13.11
N ASP A 162 -2.53 -23.68 12.70
CA ASP A 162 -2.45 -24.18 11.33
C ASP A 162 -3.56 -23.51 10.48
N VAL A 163 -3.21 -22.52 9.65
CA VAL A 163 -4.19 -21.78 8.84
C VAL A 163 -4.02 -22.10 7.36
N GLY A 164 -5.05 -22.71 6.78
CA GLY A 164 -5.15 -23.02 5.35
C GLY A 164 -5.69 -21.85 4.55
N VAL A 165 -5.11 -21.58 3.39
CA VAL A 165 -5.61 -20.62 2.41
C VAL A 165 -5.70 -21.32 1.06
N SER A 166 -6.91 -21.32 0.47
CA SER A 166 -7.20 -22.09 -0.75
C SER A 166 -7.94 -21.29 -1.81
N GLY A 167 -7.74 -21.65 -3.08
CA GLY A 167 -8.44 -21.10 -4.25
C GLY A 167 -7.56 -20.24 -5.16
N ASP A 168 -7.95 -18.99 -5.41
CA ASP A 168 -7.19 -18.03 -6.22
C ASP A 168 -6.23 -17.24 -5.33
N LEU A 169 -5.03 -17.79 -5.14
CA LEU A 169 -3.99 -17.18 -4.33
C LEU A 169 -3.12 -16.21 -5.13
N LYS A 170 -3.24 -16.17 -6.46
CA LYS A 170 -2.47 -15.25 -7.31
C LYS A 170 -3.09 -13.86 -7.34
N TYR A 171 -4.42 -13.78 -7.43
CA TYR A 171 -5.14 -12.51 -7.57
C TYR A 171 -5.99 -12.16 -6.35
N GLY A 172 -6.12 -13.07 -5.38
CA GLY A 172 -6.89 -12.89 -4.16
C GLY A 172 -6.21 -11.95 -3.17
N ARG A 173 -6.43 -10.62 -3.31
CA ARG A 173 -5.91 -9.61 -2.37
C ARG A 173 -6.21 -9.90 -0.89
N THR A 174 -7.39 -10.47 -0.59
CA THR A 174 -7.73 -10.83 0.80
C THR A 174 -6.87 -11.96 1.34
N ALA A 175 -6.47 -12.90 0.48
CA ALA A 175 -5.56 -13.98 0.85
C ALA A 175 -4.15 -13.42 1.09
N HIS A 176 -3.67 -12.51 0.24
CA HIS A 176 -2.36 -11.86 0.40
C HIS A 176 -2.25 -11.15 1.75
N SER A 177 -3.18 -10.22 2.03
CA SER A 177 -3.19 -9.46 3.27
C SER A 177 -3.37 -10.37 4.50
N LEU A 178 -4.18 -11.44 4.41
CA LEU A 178 -4.33 -12.40 5.51
C LEU A 178 -3.05 -13.19 5.79
N VAL A 179 -2.36 -13.69 4.77
CA VAL A 179 -1.08 -14.40 4.93
C VAL A 179 -0.06 -13.51 5.64
N VAL A 180 0.07 -12.25 5.21
CA VAL A 180 0.94 -11.27 5.87
C VAL A 180 0.51 -11.05 7.32
N ALA A 181 -0.77 -10.86 7.59
CA ALA A 181 -1.22 -10.58 8.95
C ALA A 181 -1.00 -11.75 9.91
N LEU A 182 -1.11 -12.99 9.44
CA LEU A 182 -0.83 -14.19 10.23
C LEU A 182 0.64 -14.25 10.67
N THR A 183 1.57 -13.70 9.89
CA THR A 183 3.01 -13.68 10.23
C THR A 183 3.33 -12.77 11.42
N LYS A 184 2.43 -11.83 11.76
CA LYS A 184 2.59 -10.94 12.92
C LYS A 184 2.40 -11.68 14.25
N PHE A 185 1.87 -12.90 14.22
CA PHE A 185 1.66 -13.72 15.41
C PHE A 185 2.57 -14.96 15.35
N PRO A 186 3.31 -15.25 16.43
CA PRO A 186 4.33 -16.29 16.42
C PRO A 186 3.73 -17.69 16.26
N GLY A 187 4.54 -18.62 15.73
CA GLY A 187 4.21 -20.05 15.67
C GLY A 187 3.15 -20.45 14.65
N ASN A 188 2.57 -19.49 13.92
CA ASN A 188 1.60 -19.79 12.87
C ASN A 188 2.24 -20.53 11.69
N ARG A 189 1.51 -21.53 11.19
CA ARG A 189 1.83 -22.32 10.00
C ARG A 189 0.80 -22.00 8.93
N VAL A 190 1.25 -21.53 7.78
CA VAL A 190 0.39 -21.16 6.65
C VAL A 190 0.40 -22.31 5.65
N HIS A 191 -0.75 -22.95 5.48
CA HIS A 191 -0.95 -24.05 4.55
C HIS A 191 -1.58 -23.51 3.26
N LEU A 192 -1.01 -23.81 2.12
CA LEU A 192 -1.45 -23.28 0.82
C LEU A 192 -1.92 -24.41 -0.09
N PHE A 193 -3.05 -24.20 -0.75
CA PHE A 193 -3.52 -25.09 -1.80
C PHE A 193 -4.19 -24.29 -2.92
N SER A 194 -3.70 -24.43 -4.15
CA SER A 194 -4.28 -23.76 -5.31
C SER A 194 -3.99 -24.51 -6.59
N HIS A 195 -4.66 -24.11 -7.67
CA HIS A 195 -4.19 -24.46 -9.01
C HIS A 195 -2.77 -23.90 -9.23
N PRO A 196 -1.86 -24.59 -9.95
CA PRO A 196 -0.50 -24.08 -10.21
C PRO A 196 -0.46 -22.67 -10.81
N ASP A 197 -1.38 -22.35 -11.73
CA ASP A 197 -1.47 -21.02 -12.34
C ASP A 197 -2.00 -19.92 -11.40
N LEU A 198 -2.54 -20.33 -10.26
CA LEU A 198 -3.13 -19.48 -9.23
C LEU A 198 -2.32 -19.53 -7.92
N ALA A 199 -1.08 -20.01 -7.96
CA ALA A 199 -0.19 -20.06 -6.82
C ALA A 199 0.07 -18.68 -6.21
N LEU A 200 0.31 -18.66 -4.90
CA LEU A 200 0.68 -17.45 -4.18
C LEU A 200 1.97 -16.87 -4.76
N PRO A 201 2.08 -15.54 -4.95
CA PRO A 201 3.32 -14.92 -5.40
C PRO A 201 4.53 -15.31 -4.52
N LYS A 202 5.65 -15.64 -5.17
CA LYS A 202 6.88 -16.09 -4.49
C LYS A 202 7.40 -15.09 -3.46
N GLU A 203 7.25 -13.80 -3.74
CA GLU A 203 7.65 -12.74 -2.80
C GLU A 203 6.84 -12.76 -1.50
N LEU A 204 5.54 -13.10 -1.54
CA LEU A 204 4.73 -13.24 -0.33
C LEU A 204 5.10 -14.49 0.46
N ILE A 205 5.42 -15.60 -0.23
CA ILE A 205 5.95 -16.80 0.42
C ILE A 205 7.25 -16.47 1.15
N ARG A 206 8.16 -15.78 0.47
CA ARG A 206 9.44 -15.34 1.03
C ARG A 206 9.26 -14.41 2.22
N LEU A 207 8.39 -13.40 2.10
CA LEU A 207 8.07 -12.46 3.18
C LEU A 207 7.54 -13.19 4.43
N ALA A 208 6.66 -14.17 4.23
CA ALA A 208 6.14 -14.98 5.33
C ALA A 208 7.23 -15.80 6.02
N GLN A 209 8.12 -16.42 5.23
CA GLN A 209 9.26 -17.19 5.74
C GLN A 209 10.29 -16.32 6.47
N GLU A 210 10.61 -15.14 5.94
CA GLU A 210 11.52 -14.17 6.56
C GLU A 210 10.97 -13.63 7.90
N SER A 211 9.64 -13.60 8.04
CA SER A 211 8.95 -13.26 9.29
C SER A 211 8.90 -14.42 10.30
N GLY A 212 9.46 -15.60 9.95
CA GLY A 212 9.50 -16.79 10.80
C GLY A 212 8.26 -17.68 10.73
N ALA A 213 7.30 -17.40 9.84
CA ALA A 213 6.16 -18.29 9.62
C ALA A 213 6.55 -19.49 8.75
N GLN A 214 6.00 -20.66 9.05
CA GLN A 214 6.20 -21.84 8.20
C GLN A 214 5.16 -21.84 7.08
N VAL A 215 5.61 -21.91 5.83
CA VAL A 215 4.72 -22.04 4.66
C VAL A 215 4.77 -23.48 4.14
N ILE A 216 3.62 -24.12 3.96
CA ILE A 216 3.48 -25.52 3.58
C ILE A 216 2.51 -25.62 2.41
N GLU A 217 2.98 -26.11 1.27
CA GLU A 217 2.13 -26.35 0.09
C GLU A 217 1.56 -27.77 0.13
N HIS A 218 0.29 -27.92 -0.25
CA HIS A 218 -0.41 -29.20 -0.30
C HIS A 218 -0.78 -29.56 -1.74
N ASP A 219 -0.90 -30.86 -2.02
CA ASP A 219 -1.25 -31.36 -3.35
C ASP A 219 -2.75 -31.59 -3.55
N SER A 220 -3.53 -31.68 -2.47
CA SER A 220 -4.99 -31.88 -2.54
C SER A 220 -5.77 -31.03 -1.53
N MET A 221 -7.07 -30.89 -1.79
CA MET A 221 -7.98 -30.18 -0.90
C MET A 221 -8.19 -30.96 0.41
N GLU A 222 -8.20 -32.29 0.33
CA GLU A 222 -8.34 -33.18 1.47
C GLU A 222 -7.15 -33.07 2.43
N ASP A 223 -5.92 -32.98 1.92
CA ASP A 223 -4.71 -32.88 2.74
C ASP A 223 -4.67 -31.57 3.54
N ILE A 224 -4.93 -30.43 2.89
CA ILE A 224 -4.98 -29.14 3.58
C ILE A 224 -6.11 -29.09 4.61
N VAL A 225 -7.27 -29.68 4.31
CA VAL A 225 -8.42 -29.71 5.22
C VAL A 225 -8.14 -30.54 6.47
N ALA A 226 -7.45 -31.67 6.35
CA ALA A 226 -7.04 -32.48 7.49
C ALA A 226 -5.96 -31.80 8.35
N ALA A 227 -5.13 -30.97 7.72
CA ALA A 227 -3.97 -30.35 8.35
C ALA A 227 -4.24 -29.01 9.05
N THR A 228 -5.44 -28.42 8.95
CA THR A 228 -5.68 -27.02 9.36
C THR A 228 -6.75 -26.85 10.44
N ASP A 229 -6.60 -25.81 11.27
CA ASP A 229 -7.58 -25.33 12.25
C ASP A 229 -8.57 -24.35 11.62
N ILE A 230 -8.11 -23.56 10.64
CA ILE A 230 -8.94 -22.66 9.86
C ILE A 230 -8.65 -22.90 8.39
N LEU A 231 -9.68 -23.00 7.57
CA LEU A 231 -9.55 -22.93 6.11
C LEU A 231 -10.21 -21.66 5.60
N TYR A 232 -9.40 -20.78 5.03
CA TYR A 232 -9.83 -19.58 4.32
C TYR A 232 -9.94 -19.87 2.83
N GLN A 233 -11.16 -20.16 2.38
CA GLN A 233 -11.44 -20.46 0.98
C GLN A 233 -11.70 -19.17 0.20
N THR A 234 -11.13 -19.06 -0.98
CA THR A 234 -11.38 -17.94 -1.91
C THR A 234 -12.13 -18.41 -3.16
N ARG A 235 -12.75 -17.46 -3.86
CA ARG A 235 -13.38 -17.70 -5.17
C ARG A 235 -12.31 -17.76 -6.26
N ILE A 236 -12.53 -18.58 -7.27
CA ILE A 236 -11.74 -18.53 -8.51
C ILE A 236 -12.22 -17.34 -9.35
N GLN A 237 -11.33 -16.36 -9.62
CA GLN A 237 -11.70 -15.15 -10.35
C GLN A 237 -11.65 -15.40 -11.86
N LYS A 238 -12.75 -15.93 -12.41
CA LYS A 238 -12.89 -16.23 -13.86
C LYS A 238 -12.42 -15.07 -14.74
N GLU A 239 -12.74 -13.85 -14.33
CA GLU A 239 -12.42 -12.62 -15.03
C GLU A 239 -10.92 -12.27 -15.07
N ARG A 240 -10.07 -12.98 -14.33
CA ARG A 240 -8.62 -12.77 -14.26
C ARG A 240 -7.80 -13.95 -14.81
N MET A 241 -8.47 -15.03 -15.21
CA MET A 241 -7.79 -16.19 -15.78
C MET A 241 -7.55 -15.97 -17.28
N PRO A 242 -6.32 -16.23 -17.77
CA PRO A 242 -6.00 -16.06 -19.19
C PRO A 242 -6.64 -17.13 -20.09
N ASP A 243 -6.93 -18.31 -19.54
CA ASP A 243 -7.58 -19.40 -20.25
C ASP A 243 -8.82 -19.89 -19.47
N LEU A 244 -9.95 -19.94 -20.16
CA LEU A 244 -11.22 -20.46 -19.64
C LEU A 244 -11.20 -21.98 -19.46
N SER A 245 -10.35 -22.72 -20.19
CA SER A 245 -10.24 -24.18 -20.03
C SER A 245 -9.59 -24.56 -18.69
N GLU A 246 -8.64 -23.74 -18.22
CA GLU A 246 -8.00 -23.89 -16.91
C GLU A 246 -8.93 -23.47 -15.76
N PHE A 247 -9.91 -22.62 -16.03
CA PHE A 247 -10.90 -22.21 -15.02
C PHE A 247 -11.70 -23.40 -14.48
N ASP A 248 -12.19 -24.29 -15.35
CA ASP A 248 -12.99 -25.44 -14.92
C ASP A 248 -12.16 -26.45 -14.11
N LYS A 249 -10.87 -26.63 -14.47
CA LYS A 249 -9.93 -27.46 -13.72
C LYS A 249 -9.63 -26.87 -12.34
N ALA A 250 -9.29 -25.57 -12.29
CA ALA A 250 -9.02 -24.86 -11.04
C ALA A 250 -10.24 -24.89 -10.09
N LYS A 251 -11.44 -24.71 -10.65
CA LYS A 251 -12.71 -24.82 -9.94
C LYS A 251 -12.90 -26.22 -9.34
N ALA A 252 -12.81 -27.25 -10.17
CA ALA A 252 -13.04 -28.63 -9.73
C ALA A 252 -12.05 -29.05 -8.65
N ARG A 253 -10.79 -28.62 -8.76
CA ARG A 253 -9.72 -28.92 -7.79
C ARG A 253 -9.90 -28.21 -6.45
N SER A 254 -10.50 -27.01 -6.44
CA SER A 254 -10.54 -26.15 -5.24
C SER A 254 -11.90 -26.08 -4.54
N GLN A 255 -12.89 -26.87 -4.98
CA GLN A 255 -14.22 -26.84 -4.38
C GLN A 255 -14.25 -27.58 -3.04
N PHE A 256 -14.71 -26.89 -1.99
CA PHE A 256 -14.98 -27.48 -0.69
C PHE A 256 -16.40 -28.05 -0.62
N SER A 257 -16.54 -29.32 -0.24
CA SER A 257 -17.84 -30.01 -0.14
C SER A 257 -18.16 -30.49 1.27
N LEU A 258 -19.43 -30.82 1.53
CA LEU A 258 -19.86 -31.35 2.83
C LEU A 258 -19.13 -32.65 3.22
N LYS A 259 -18.71 -33.48 2.25
CA LYS A 259 -17.94 -34.71 2.53
C LYS A 259 -16.60 -34.41 3.20
N MET A 260 -15.94 -33.32 2.79
CA MET A 260 -14.65 -32.91 3.37
C MET A 260 -14.77 -32.46 4.83
N MET A 261 -15.97 -32.07 5.30
CA MET A 261 -16.18 -31.76 6.73
C MET A 261 -15.83 -32.94 7.64
N GLN A 262 -15.94 -34.18 7.16
CA GLN A 262 -15.58 -35.38 7.93
C GLN A 262 -14.07 -35.53 8.18
N LEU A 263 -13.25 -34.87 7.36
CA LEU A 263 -11.78 -34.88 7.47
C LEU A 263 -11.27 -33.78 8.42
N THR A 264 -12.14 -32.85 8.82
CA THR A 264 -11.75 -31.66 9.58
C THR A 264 -11.49 -31.95 11.05
N ARG A 265 -10.52 -31.23 11.63
CA ARG A 265 -10.26 -31.23 13.08
C ARG A 265 -11.50 -30.78 13.89
N PRO A 266 -11.65 -31.17 15.17
CA PRO A 266 -12.83 -30.80 15.99
C PRO A 266 -13.14 -29.30 16.02
N HIS A 267 -12.12 -28.45 16.19
CA HIS A 267 -12.26 -26.99 16.26
C HIS A 267 -12.13 -26.28 14.90
N PHE A 268 -12.20 -27.03 13.79
CA PHE A 268 -12.04 -26.46 12.46
C PHE A 268 -13.07 -25.37 12.15
N GLY A 269 -12.64 -24.30 11.48
CA GLY A 269 -13.49 -23.23 10.96
C GLY A 269 -13.29 -22.98 9.47
N LEU A 270 -14.38 -23.02 8.70
CA LEU A 270 -14.39 -22.67 7.27
C LEU A 270 -14.79 -21.21 7.08
N MET A 271 -13.88 -20.41 6.53
CA MET A 271 -14.06 -18.98 6.25
C MET A 271 -14.05 -18.71 4.74
N HIS A 272 -14.68 -17.61 4.32
CA HIS A 272 -14.71 -17.18 2.93
C HIS A 272 -15.02 -15.67 2.86
N PRO A 273 -14.25 -14.84 2.12
CA PRO A 273 -14.46 -13.38 2.05
C PRO A 273 -15.76 -12.98 1.37
N LEU A 274 -16.37 -13.92 0.65
CA LEU A 274 -17.57 -13.77 -0.19
C LEU A 274 -17.31 -12.85 -1.41
N PRO A 275 -18.08 -12.98 -2.51
CA PRO A 275 -19.23 -13.86 -2.68
C PRO A 275 -18.79 -15.28 -3.04
N ILE A 276 -19.62 -16.26 -2.69
CA ILE A 276 -19.56 -17.59 -3.30
C ILE A 276 -20.34 -17.50 -4.62
N ASP A 277 -19.73 -17.91 -5.72
CA ASP A 277 -20.37 -17.83 -7.04
C ASP A 277 -21.50 -18.86 -7.17
N LYS A 278 -22.66 -18.43 -7.67
CA LYS A 278 -23.83 -19.31 -7.81
C LYS A 278 -23.69 -20.37 -8.92
N THR A 279 -22.88 -20.10 -9.94
CA THR A 279 -22.66 -20.96 -11.12
C THR A 279 -21.38 -21.79 -10.99
N ALA A 280 -20.44 -21.32 -10.18
CA ALA A 280 -19.16 -21.96 -9.90
C ALA A 280 -18.79 -21.87 -8.41
N PRO A 281 -19.56 -22.51 -7.52
CA PRO A 281 -19.35 -22.37 -6.09
C PRO A 281 -18.01 -22.95 -5.65
N SER A 282 -17.22 -22.14 -4.93
CA SER A 282 -16.02 -22.57 -4.20
C SER A 282 -16.36 -23.43 -2.98
N ILE A 283 -17.57 -23.31 -2.45
CA ILE A 283 -18.11 -24.10 -1.33
C ILE A 283 -19.51 -24.58 -1.72
N THR A 284 -19.80 -25.87 -1.59
CA THR A 284 -21.13 -26.40 -1.93
C THR A 284 -22.20 -25.94 -0.94
N THR A 285 -23.43 -25.73 -1.42
CA THR A 285 -24.52 -25.12 -0.63
C THR A 285 -24.89 -25.91 0.63
N GLU A 286 -24.70 -27.22 0.64
CA GLU A 286 -25.01 -28.08 1.79
C GLU A 286 -24.14 -27.76 3.02
N VAL A 287 -23.00 -27.10 2.80
CA VAL A 287 -22.09 -26.66 3.87
C VAL A 287 -22.67 -25.49 4.67
N ASP A 288 -23.61 -24.71 4.11
CA ASP A 288 -24.15 -23.47 4.70
C ASP A 288 -24.82 -23.63 6.06
N ALA A 289 -25.32 -24.83 6.36
CA ALA A 289 -25.98 -25.16 7.62
C ALA A 289 -25.02 -25.79 8.65
N HIS A 290 -23.78 -26.10 8.25
CA HIS A 290 -22.83 -26.77 9.12
C HIS A 290 -22.27 -25.79 10.17
N PRO A 291 -22.17 -26.16 11.46
CA PRO A 291 -21.72 -25.24 12.52
C PRO A 291 -20.27 -24.76 12.34
N LYS A 292 -19.44 -25.51 11.61
CA LYS A 292 -18.06 -25.11 11.25
C LYS A 292 -17.99 -24.10 10.09
N ALA A 293 -19.11 -23.77 9.44
CA ALA A 293 -19.17 -22.79 8.36
C ALA A 293 -19.29 -21.37 8.94
N LEU A 294 -18.18 -20.62 8.94
CA LEU A 294 -18.06 -19.34 9.65
C LEU A 294 -18.35 -18.12 8.78
N TYR A 295 -18.41 -18.23 7.44
CA TYR A 295 -18.51 -17.07 6.53
C TYR A 295 -19.72 -16.15 6.76
N LYS A 296 -20.83 -16.66 7.31
CA LYS A 296 -21.95 -15.80 7.76
C LYS A 296 -21.59 -14.99 9.00
N ARG A 297 -20.98 -15.63 10.01
CA ARG A 297 -20.47 -14.96 11.23
C ARG A 297 -19.37 -13.96 10.88
N GLN A 298 -18.45 -14.34 9.98
CA GLN A 298 -17.40 -13.50 9.43
C GLN A 298 -17.97 -12.22 8.78
N ALA A 299 -18.98 -12.34 7.93
CA ALA A 299 -19.63 -11.16 7.34
C ALA A 299 -20.28 -10.27 8.41
N GLY A 300 -20.93 -10.84 9.41
CA GLY A 300 -21.51 -10.11 10.55
C GLY A 300 -20.45 -9.39 11.40
N ASN A 301 -19.27 -9.99 11.55
CA ASN A 301 -18.12 -9.44 12.25
C ASN A 301 -17.54 -8.18 11.57
N GLY A 302 -17.89 -7.91 10.31
CA GLY A 302 -17.47 -6.69 9.62
C GLY A 302 -18.02 -5.40 10.23
N VAL A 303 -19.23 -5.41 10.80
CA VAL A 303 -19.83 -4.21 11.42
C VAL A 303 -19.08 -3.78 12.70
N PRO A 304 -18.93 -4.63 13.74
CA PRO A 304 -18.24 -4.23 14.97
C PRO A 304 -16.77 -3.89 14.72
N THR A 305 -16.11 -4.62 13.81
CA THR A 305 -14.70 -4.35 13.47
C THR A 305 -14.53 -2.97 12.85
N ARG A 306 -15.33 -2.65 11.83
CA ARG A 306 -15.22 -1.34 11.15
C ARG A 306 -15.69 -0.18 12.00
N LEU A 307 -16.65 -0.40 12.89
CA LEU A 307 -17.04 0.60 13.89
C LEU A 307 -15.85 0.91 14.80
N THR A 308 -15.13 -0.12 15.23
CA THR A 308 -13.91 0.02 16.04
C THR A 308 -12.81 0.76 15.29
N GLU A 309 -12.56 0.38 14.03
CA GLU A 309 -11.60 1.06 13.15
C GLU A 309 -11.91 2.56 13.01
N LEU A 310 -13.17 2.90 12.72
CA LEU A 310 -13.64 4.29 12.65
C LEU A 310 -13.45 5.02 13.98
N ALA A 311 -13.90 4.43 15.09
CA ALA A 311 -13.83 5.03 16.41
C ALA A 311 -12.38 5.30 16.86
N LEU A 312 -11.46 4.38 16.55
CA LEU A 312 -10.04 4.54 16.88
C LEU A 312 -9.39 5.66 16.08
N SER A 313 -9.60 5.68 14.77
CA SER A 313 -9.02 6.70 13.89
C SER A 313 -9.57 8.10 14.20
N LEU A 314 -10.89 8.20 14.45
CA LEU A 314 -11.57 9.45 14.81
C LEU A 314 -11.36 9.86 16.28
N ASN A 315 -10.47 9.19 17.01
CA ASN A 315 -10.09 9.51 18.39
C ASN A 315 -11.29 9.52 19.36
N LEU A 316 -12.23 8.59 19.16
CA LEU A 316 -13.38 8.30 20.03
C LEU A 316 -13.10 7.15 21.00
N LEU A 317 -12.07 6.35 20.71
CA LEU A 317 -11.59 5.21 21.51
C LEU A 317 -10.05 5.18 21.45
N GLY A 318 -9.39 4.43 22.34
CA GLY A 318 -7.94 4.16 22.21
C GLY A 318 -7.03 4.92 23.17
N SER A 319 -7.57 5.65 24.14
CA SER A 319 -6.78 6.34 25.17
C SER A 319 -6.09 5.38 26.14
N ASP A 320 -6.65 4.18 26.29
CA ASP A 320 -6.17 3.08 27.14
C ASP A 320 -5.17 2.14 26.43
N PHE A 321 -4.78 2.41 25.18
CA PHE A 321 -3.79 1.59 24.48
C PHE A 321 -2.38 1.75 25.08
N ALA A 322 -1.81 0.63 25.53
CA ALA A 322 -0.50 0.57 26.20
C ALA A 322 0.52 -0.38 25.53
N GLY A 323 0.31 -0.76 24.26
CA GLY A 323 1.19 -1.68 23.51
C GLY A 323 2.20 -1.00 22.59
N GLU A 324 2.97 -1.82 21.87
CA GLU A 324 3.89 -1.33 20.84
C GLU A 324 3.11 -0.71 19.67
N ARG A 325 3.49 0.52 19.29
CA ARG A 325 2.91 1.21 18.14
C ARG A 325 3.74 0.96 16.91
N TRP A 326 3.05 0.84 15.78
CA TRP A 326 3.75 0.83 14.52
C TRP A 326 4.39 2.20 14.29
N GLN A 327 5.66 2.19 13.93
CA GLN A 327 6.40 3.40 13.56
C GLN A 327 6.70 3.32 12.09
N GLU A 328 6.33 4.37 11.35
CA GLU A 328 6.79 4.52 9.97
C GLU A 328 8.32 4.51 10.00
N PRO A 329 8.98 3.60 9.24
CA PRO A 329 10.42 3.68 9.09
C PRO A 329 10.79 5.09 8.63
N SER A 330 11.84 5.67 9.24
CA SER A 330 12.30 6.99 8.83
C SER A 330 12.61 6.99 7.32
N GLU A 331 11.82 7.74 6.55
CA GLU A 331 12.05 7.97 5.12
C GLU A 331 13.23 8.92 4.86
N ASP A 332 13.78 9.50 5.93
CA ASP A 332 14.97 10.34 5.90
C ASP A 332 16.20 9.46 5.96
N ASP A 333 16.51 8.86 4.81
CA ASP A 333 17.85 8.40 4.57
C ASP A 333 18.78 9.60 4.41
N ILE A 334 19.90 9.60 5.15
CA ILE A 334 20.96 10.59 4.93
C ILE A 334 21.60 10.26 3.58
N TYR A 335 21.07 10.86 2.52
CA TYR A 335 21.55 10.68 1.16
C TYR A 335 22.55 11.78 0.76
N PHE A 336 23.01 12.60 1.70
CA PHE A 336 24.07 13.58 1.42
C PHE A 336 24.92 13.89 2.65
N GLU A 337 26.15 14.33 2.39
CA GLU A 337 27.06 14.87 3.40
C GLU A 337 27.36 16.34 3.08
N GLU A 338 27.26 17.21 4.09
CA GLU A 338 27.79 18.56 3.99
C GLU A 338 29.32 18.51 3.90
N ARG A 339 29.88 19.33 3.01
CA ARG A 339 31.33 19.44 2.78
C ARG A 339 31.77 20.84 3.08
N GLU A 340 32.94 20.96 3.71
CA GLU A 340 33.56 22.25 3.96
C GLU A 340 33.75 23.05 2.67
N ILE A 341 33.39 24.32 2.73
CA ILE A 341 33.58 25.29 1.66
C ILE A 341 35.02 25.79 1.78
N ARG A 342 35.88 25.30 0.89
CA ARG A 342 37.27 25.77 0.79
C ARG A 342 37.34 26.91 -0.21
N ASN A 343 37.82 28.08 0.25
CA ASN A 343 38.11 29.20 -0.63
C ASN A 343 39.25 28.81 -1.58
N SER A 344 38.93 28.76 -2.87
CA SER A 344 39.93 28.58 -3.92
C SER A 344 40.33 29.95 -4.47
N PRO A 345 41.60 30.15 -4.86
CA PRO A 345 42.04 31.40 -5.47
C PRO A 345 41.26 31.69 -6.75
N VAL A 346 41.00 32.98 -7.02
CA VAL A 346 40.33 33.44 -8.24
C VAL A 346 41.17 33.00 -9.44
N ARG A 347 40.55 32.28 -10.37
CA ARG A 347 41.23 31.72 -11.54
C ARG A 347 40.95 32.56 -12.78
N GLU A 348 42.00 32.96 -13.47
CA GLU A 348 41.94 33.56 -14.80
C GLU A 348 41.85 32.45 -15.88
N ASN A 349 41.25 32.77 -17.03
CA ASN A 349 41.07 31.85 -18.17
C ASN A 349 40.23 30.59 -17.87
N LEU A 350 38.98 30.80 -17.44
CA LEU A 350 38.01 29.73 -17.25
C LEU A 350 37.37 29.32 -18.59
N SER A 351 37.36 28.02 -18.87
CA SER A 351 36.66 27.44 -20.04
C SER A 351 35.14 27.49 -19.92
N ILE A 352 34.63 27.62 -18.69
CA ILE A 352 33.20 27.78 -18.38
C ILE A 352 33.10 28.94 -17.41
N LEU A 353 32.36 29.98 -17.77
CA LEU A 353 32.13 31.14 -16.89
C LEU A 353 31.43 30.68 -15.59
N PRO A 354 31.65 31.32 -14.44
CA PRO A 354 30.92 31.02 -13.21
C PRO A 354 29.52 31.63 -13.20
N ILE A 355 28.71 31.29 -12.20
CA ILE A 355 27.46 31.99 -11.86
C ILE A 355 27.83 33.28 -11.11
N ARG A 356 27.29 34.43 -11.53
CA ARG A 356 27.65 35.76 -10.99
C ARG A 356 26.66 36.33 -9.98
N THR A 357 25.50 35.71 -9.83
CA THR A 357 24.45 36.12 -8.89
C THR A 357 24.10 34.93 -8.00
N ASN A 358 22.93 34.33 -8.20
CA ASN A 358 22.43 33.19 -7.44
C ASN A 358 22.27 32.00 -8.37
N GLY A 359 22.28 30.78 -7.83
CA GLY A 359 22.01 29.59 -8.61
C GLY A 359 22.65 28.34 -8.02
N VAL A 360 22.76 27.30 -8.84
CA VAL A 360 23.26 25.99 -8.40
C VAL A 360 24.28 25.46 -9.38
N VAL A 361 25.33 24.85 -8.85
CA VAL A 361 26.35 24.13 -9.61
C VAL A 361 26.41 22.68 -9.16
N ILE A 362 26.09 21.76 -10.06
CA ILE A 362 26.23 20.32 -9.88
C ILE A 362 27.51 19.87 -10.57
N ASP A 363 28.45 19.37 -9.79
CA ASP A 363 29.78 18.94 -10.23
C ASP A 363 30.01 17.45 -9.90
N HIS A 364 31.00 16.83 -10.54
CA HIS A 364 31.29 15.39 -10.40
C HIS A 364 30.12 14.50 -10.79
N MET A 365 29.31 14.93 -11.77
CA MET A 365 28.26 14.08 -12.29
C MET A 365 28.85 12.93 -13.11
N ALA A 366 28.13 11.81 -13.17
CA ALA A 366 28.40 10.77 -14.15
C ALA A 366 28.47 11.40 -15.56
N PRO A 367 29.45 11.02 -16.40
CA PRO A 367 29.55 11.56 -17.75
C PRO A 367 28.28 11.29 -18.56
N TYR A 368 27.89 12.24 -19.42
CA TYR A 368 26.74 12.13 -20.34
C TYR A 368 25.35 12.10 -19.68
N THR A 369 25.24 12.40 -18.37
CA THR A 369 23.93 12.49 -17.68
C THR A 369 23.34 13.90 -17.68
N GLU A 370 23.98 14.87 -18.34
CA GLU A 370 23.58 16.27 -18.31
C GLU A 370 22.16 16.49 -18.88
N ASP A 371 21.86 15.96 -20.06
CA ASP A 371 20.54 16.10 -20.69
C ASP A 371 19.42 15.41 -19.88
N LEU A 372 19.73 14.28 -19.25
CA LEU A 372 18.81 13.61 -18.35
C LEU A 372 18.48 14.52 -17.15
N LEU A 373 19.48 15.10 -16.49
CA LEU A 373 19.28 16.00 -15.35
C LEU A 373 18.56 17.30 -15.74
N LEU A 374 18.81 17.85 -16.93
CA LEU A 374 18.03 18.98 -17.46
C LEU A 374 16.55 18.64 -17.59
N THR A 375 16.24 17.40 -17.98
CA THR A 375 14.88 16.89 -18.07
C THR A 375 14.27 16.67 -16.70
N ILE A 376 15.00 16.05 -15.76
CA ILE A 376 14.58 15.80 -14.36
C ILE A 376 14.17 17.11 -13.69
N LEU A 377 15.04 18.12 -13.76
CA LEU A 377 14.88 19.40 -13.08
C LEU A 377 13.94 20.36 -13.81
N LYS A 378 13.37 19.90 -14.94
CA LYS A 378 12.44 20.65 -15.82
C LYS A 378 13.01 22.02 -16.25
N VAL A 379 14.33 22.10 -16.44
CA VAL A 379 15.08 23.34 -16.68
C VAL A 379 14.55 24.06 -17.93
N ARG A 380 14.38 23.32 -19.04
CA ARG A 380 13.86 23.88 -20.31
C ARG A 380 12.40 24.33 -20.20
N GLN A 381 11.54 23.56 -19.53
CA GLN A 381 10.12 23.88 -19.37
C GLN A 381 9.90 25.15 -18.54
N ARG A 382 10.78 25.40 -17.56
CA ARG A 382 10.79 26.60 -16.73
C ARG A 382 11.51 27.79 -17.35
N ARG A 383 12.17 27.60 -18.49
CA ARG A 383 13.01 28.59 -19.18
C ARG A 383 14.20 29.07 -18.33
N ASP A 384 14.74 28.17 -17.52
CA ASP A 384 15.91 28.42 -16.69
C ASP A 384 17.15 28.66 -17.60
N ILE A 385 18.03 29.58 -17.21
CA ILE A 385 19.33 29.81 -17.88
C ILE A 385 20.32 28.78 -17.32
N TYR A 386 20.90 27.95 -18.19
CA TYR A 386 21.79 26.87 -17.77
C TYR A 386 23.00 26.70 -18.68
N ARG A 387 24.04 26.05 -18.15
CA ARG A 387 25.25 25.64 -18.86
C ARG A 387 25.59 24.20 -18.46
N ALA A 388 25.72 23.31 -19.43
CA ALA A 388 26.03 21.90 -19.23
C ALA A 388 27.29 21.51 -20.03
N ALA A 389 28.19 20.73 -19.44
CA ALA A 389 29.38 20.26 -20.13
C ALA A 389 29.96 19.00 -19.48
N THR A 390 30.44 18.07 -20.30
CA THR A 390 31.35 17.00 -19.87
C THR A 390 32.79 17.51 -19.98
N VAL A 391 33.53 17.48 -18.87
CA VAL A 391 34.88 18.06 -18.77
C VAL A 391 35.89 17.02 -18.27
N LYS A 392 37.15 17.11 -18.73
CA LYS A 392 38.25 16.35 -18.14
C LYS A 392 38.54 16.85 -16.72
N SER A 393 38.69 15.92 -15.79
CA SER A 393 39.07 16.23 -14.42
C SER A 393 40.50 16.77 -14.38
N ARG A 394 40.67 17.97 -13.83
CA ARG A 394 42.01 18.59 -13.69
C ARG A 394 42.88 17.92 -12.64
N SER A 395 42.28 17.25 -11.65
CA SER A 395 43.01 16.53 -10.59
C SER A 395 43.28 15.05 -10.93
N ARG A 396 42.55 14.51 -11.92
CA ARG A 396 42.72 13.15 -12.44
C ARG A 396 42.62 13.20 -13.97
N PRO A 397 43.73 13.46 -14.68
CA PRO A 397 43.73 13.77 -16.12
C PRO A 397 43.02 12.74 -17.01
N ASP A 398 42.99 11.48 -16.58
CA ASP A 398 42.35 10.35 -17.29
C ASP A 398 40.85 10.20 -16.98
N SER A 399 40.30 11.00 -16.08
CA SER A 399 38.89 10.95 -15.69
C SER A 399 38.10 12.08 -16.32
N ILE A 400 36.92 11.77 -16.86
CA ILE A 400 35.92 12.74 -17.30
C ILE A 400 34.78 12.83 -16.28
N LYS A 401 34.17 14.01 -16.16
CA LYS A 401 33.02 14.24 -15.29
C LYS A 401 32.02 15.20 -15.96
N GLY A 402 30.74 15.00 -15.70
CA GLY A 402 29.70 15.96 -16.08
C GLY A 402 29.63 17.14 -15.11
N MET A 403 29.23 18.30 -15.63
CA MET A 403 28.98 19.52 -14.87
C MET A 403 27.72 20.23 -15.39
N LEU A 404 26.87 20.71 -14.48
CA LEU A 404 25.66 21.48 -14.79
C LEU A 404 25.57 22.70 -13.89
N MET A 405 25.40 23.88 -14.49
CA MET A 405 25.16 25.15 -13.81
C MET A 405 23.78 25.68 -14.19
N ILE A 406 22.99 26.12 -13.21
CA ILE A 406 21.66 26.70 -13.44
C ILE A 406 21.58 28.02 -12.67
N GLU A 407 21.32 29.12 -13.37
CA GLU A 407 21.22 30.45 -12.76
C GLU A 407 19.86 30.66 -12.09
N ASN A 408 19.87 31.40 -10.98
CA ASN A 408 18.70 31.78 -10.18
C ASN A 408 17.78 30.62 -9.79
N ARG A 409 18.35 29.41 -9.64
CA ARG A 409 17.62 28.21 -9.26
C ARG A 409 17.90 27.83 -7.81
N THR A 410 16.84 27.46 -7.08
CA THR A 410 16.91 26.74 -5.81
C THR A 410 16.42 25.31 -6.04
N LEU A 411 17.12 24.33 -5.47
CA LEU A 411 16.70 22.93 -5.55
C LEU A 411 15.91 22.56 -4.29
N THR A 412 14.82 21.83 -4.48
CA THR A 412 14.07 21.17 -3.40
C THR A 412 14.77 19.88 -2.97
N ASP A 413 14.37 19.28 -1.84
CA ASP A 413 14.86 17.94 -1.44
C ASP A 413 14.57 16.89 -2.53
N ASP A 414 13.41 16.99 -3.14
CA ASP A 414 13.00 16.18 -4.29
C ASP A 414 13.92 16.30 -5.50
N ASP A 415 14.32 17.53 -5.85
CA ASP A 415 15.29 17.78 -6.92
C ASP A 415 16.64 17.12 -6.57
N LEU A 416 17.09 17.24 -5.31
CA LEU A 416 18.35 16.65 -4.84
C LEU A 416 18.31 15.11 -4.84
N ARG A 417 17.23 14.48 -4.36
CA ARG A 417 17.08 13.00 -4.40
C ARG A 417 17.05 12.48 -5.84
N ALA A 418 16.41 13.20 -6.76
CA ALA A 418 16.38 12.81 -8.17
C ALA A 418 17.78 12.90 -8.81
N ILE A 419 18.55 13.96 -8.51
CA ILE A 419 19.95 14.07 -8.93
C ILE A 419 20.79 12.93 -8.36
N ALA A 420 20.64 12.66 -7.05
CA ALA A 420 21.36 11.62 -6.35
C ALA A 420 21.07 10.22 -6.88
N SER A 421 19.84 9.98 -7.35
CA SER A 421 19.40 8.71 -7.94
C SER A 421 20.05 8.44 -9.30
N VAL A 422 20.26 9.49 -10.11
CA VAL A 422 20.88 9.37 -11.44
C VAL A 422 22.41 9.41 -11.36
N SER A 423 22.95 10.20 -10.44
CA SER A 423 24.37 10.53 -10.37
C SER A 423 24.85 10.50 -8.91
N PRO A 424 24.85 9.30 -8.28
CA PRO A 424 25.32 9.16 -6.91
C PRO A 424 26.78 9.56 -6.81
N GLY A 425 27.14 10.28 -5.75
CA GLY A 425 28.48 10.83 -5.61
C GLY A 425 28.70 12.12 -6.41
N CYS A 426 27.69 12.79 -6.94
CA CYS A 426 27.89 14.17 -7.42
C CYS A 426 27.93 15.17 -6.25
N THR A 427 28.33 16.41 -6.52
CA THR A 427 28.38 17.50 -5.54
C THR A 427 27.54 18.67 -6.00
N VAL A 428 26.55 19.04 -5.19
CA VAL A 428 25.70 20.21 -5.41
C VAL A 428 26.26 21.38 -4.61
N ASN A 429 26.46 22.52 -5.27
CA ASN A 429 26.92 23.76 -4.65
C ASN A 429 25.82 24.81 -4.84
N THR A 430 25.32 25.36 -3.74
CA THR A 430 24.38 26.49 -3.77
C THR A 430 25.17 27.78 -3.79
N ILE A 431 24.86 28.65 -4.76
CA ILE A 431 25.52 29.92 -5.00
C ILE A 431 24.58 31.05 -4.61
N GLU A 432 25.05 31.96 -3.77
CA GLU A 432 24.41 33.25 -3.49
C GLU A 432 25.44 34.36 -3.59
N ASN A 433 25.10 35.46 -4.25
CA ASN A 433 25.99 36.60 -4.46
C ASN A 433 27.40 36.20 -4.99
N ALA A 434 27.44 35.29 -5.97
CA ALA A 434 28.64 34.71 -6.57
C ALA A 434 29.54 33.89 -5.61
N GLN A 435 29.05 33.56 -4.41
CA GLN A 435 29.78 32.74 -3.43
C GLN A 435 29.06 31.41 -3.19
N VAL A 436 29.83 30.34 -2.99
CA VAL A 436 29.28 29.06 -2.53
C VAL A 436 28.89 29.22 -1.07
N ILE A 437 27.62 29.11 -0.76
CA ILE A 437 27.10 29.17 0.63
C ILE A 437 26.82 27.79 1.22
N ARG A 438 26.66 26.77 0.37
CA ARG A 438 26.38 25.39 0.77
C ARG A 438 26.98 24.42 -0.22
N LYS A 439 27.49 23.29 0.27
CA LYS A 439 28.14 22.27 -0.56
C LYS A 439 27.80 20.88 -0.05
N GLN A 440 27.00 20.14 -0.83
CA GLN A 440 26.50 18.82 -0.47
C GLN A 440 27.07 17.76 -1.41
N ARG A 441 27.68 16.71 -0.86
CA ARG A 441 28.07 15.50 -1.60
C ARG A 441 26.92 14.51 -1.52
N LEU A 442 26.28 14.21 -2.65
CA LEU A 442 25.14 13.31 -2.68
C LEU A 442 25.59 11.85 -2.67
N GLN A 443 24.80 11.00 -2.04
CA GLN A 443 24.87 9.55 -1.96
C GLN A 443 23.59 8.96 -2.52
N LEU A 444 23.60 7.67 -2.83
CA LEU A 444 22.44 7.01 -3.41
C LEU A 444 21.28 6.97 -2.39
N PRO A 445 20.10 7.51 -2.71
CA PRO A 445 19.00 7.49 -1.77
C PRO A 445 18.29 6.13 -1.73
N ASN A 446 17.64 5.86 -0.61
CA ASN A 446 16.69 4.79 -0.39
C ASN A 446 15.38 5.07 -1.13
N ARG A 447 14.92 6.34 -1.15
CA ARG A 447 13.72 6.74 -1.90
C ARG A 447 14.10 7.31 -3.26
N ILE A 448 13.49 6.77 -4.32
CA ILE A 448 13.64 7.25 -5.70
C ILE A 448 12.31 7.85 -6.13
N GLN A 449 12.32 9.13 -6.50
CA GLN A 449 11.14 9.84 -7.00
C GLN A 449 11.55 10.94 -7.98
N ASN A 450 10.58 11.46 -8.73
CA ASN A 450 10.78 12.55 -9.69
C ASN A 450 11.83 12.27 -10.79
N VAL A 451 12.07 10.99 -11.11
CA VAL A 451 12.94 10.59 -12.23
C VAL A 451 12.10 10.47 -13.51
N PRO A 452 12.40 11.22 -14.59
CA PRO A 452 11.70 11.10 -15.87
C PRO A 452 11.79 9.70 -16.45
N GLY A 453 10.69 9.22 -17.02
CA GLY A 453 10.61 7.87 -17.58
C GLY A 453 10.56 6.75 -16.52
N MET A 454 10.67 7.09 -15.23
CA MET A 454 10.43 6.15 -14.15
C MET A 454 8.95 5.78 -14.11
N MET A 455 8.65 4.49 -14.05
CA MET A 455 7.29 3.96 -13.97
C MET A 455 7.27 2.67 -13.16
N CYS A 456 6.13 2.39 -12.51
CA CYS A 456 5.88 1.07 -11.94
C CYS A 456 5.62 0.07 -13.09
N THR A 457 6.11 -1.17 -12.98
CA THR A 457 5.83 -2.25 -13.94
C THR A 457 4.40 -2.78 -13.80
N ASN A 458 3.81 -2.68 -12.59
CA ASN A 458 2.43 -3.05 -12.35
C ASN A 458 1.48 -2.08 -13.11
N LYS A 459 0.81 -2.62 -14.13
CA LYS A 459 -0.15 -1.89 -14.96
C LYS A 459 -1.37 -1.39 -14.19
N GLY A 460 -1.69 -2.00 -13.04
CA GLY A 460 -2.79 -1.58 -12.17
C GLY A 460 -2.45 -0.44 -11.22
N CYS A 461 -1.17 -0.07 -11.09
CA CYS A 461 -0.72 0.96 -10.15
C CYS A 461 -1.25 2.35 -10.52
N ILE A 462 -1.74 3.11 -9.54
CA ILE A 462 -2.24 4.48 -9.73
C ILE A 462 -1.21 5.44 -10.34
N SER A 463 0.09 5.19 -10.14
CA SER A 463 1.16 6.03 -10.70
C SER A 463 1.45 5.78 -12.18
N ARG A 464 0.68 4.91 -12.84
CA ARG A 464 0.84 4.62 -14.27
C ARG A 464 0.27 5.79 -15.10
N PRO A 465 1.04 6.37 -16.04
CA PRO A 465 0.58 7.48 -16.87
C PRO A 465 -0.69 7.17 -17.67
N GLU A 466 -0.93 5.90 -18.00
CA GLU A 466 -2.10 5.46 -18.76
C GLU A 466 -3.44 5.72 -18.05
N HIS A 467 -3.42 5.85 -16.71
CA HIS A 467 -4.64 6.11 -15.93
C HIS A 467 -4.96 7.60 -15.81
N LEU A 468 -4.08 8.49 -16.28
CA LEU A 468 -4.29 9.94 -16.31
C LEU A 468 -4.56 10.61 -14.94
N GLU A 469 -4.21 9.94 -13.83
CA GLU A 469 -4.37 10.47 -12.46
C GLU A 469 -3.28 11.48 -12.04
N ALA A 470 -2.29 11.72 -12.91
CA ALA A 470 -1.15 12.61 -12.67
C ALA A 470 -0.35 12.31 -11.38
N VAL A 471 -0.35 11.05 -10.93
CA VAL A 471 0.42 10.59 -9.77
C VAL A 471 1.85 10.25 -10.18
N MET A 472 2.81 10.94 -9.58
CA MET A 472 4.24 10.67 -9.82
C MET A 472 4.65 9.37 -9.13
N PRO A 473 5.35 8.45 -9.80
CA PRO A 473 5.81 7.23 -9.17
C PRO A 473 6.85 7.53 -8.09
N LYS A 474 6.72 6.82 -6.97
CA LYS A 474 7.68 6.80 -5.85
C LYS A 474 8.12 5.36 -5.63
N MET A 475 9.42 5.14 -5.49
CA MET A 475 10.01 3.82 -5.26
C MET A 475 10.88 3.82 -4.01
N LEU A 476 10.87 2.72 -3.28
CA LEU A 476 11.68 2.48 -2.09
C LEU A 476 12.68 1.37 -2.40
N ARG A 477 13.96 1.61 -2.19
CA ARG A 477 15.03 0.64 -2.40
C ARG A 477 14.95 -0.44 -1.33
N THR A 478 14.83 -1.70 -1.77
CA THR A 478 14.81 -2.88 -0.88
C THR A 478 16.16 -3.61 -0.89
N ALA A 479 16.90 -3.54 -2.00
CA ALA A 479 18.25 -4.06 -2.16
C ALA A 479 19.06 -3.24 -3.18
N SER A 480 20.31 -3.61 -3.46
CA SER A 480 21.16 -2.89 -4.42
C SER A 480 20.52 -2.72 -5.80
N HIS A 481 19.87 -3.76 -6.32
CA HIS A 481 19.21 -3.77 -7.62
C HIS A 481 17.68 -3.89 -7.56
N SER A 482 17.09 -3.93 -6.36
CA SER A 482 15.65 -4.09 -6.19
C SER A 482 15.01 -2.86 -5.55
N VAL A 483 13.85 -2.50 -6.07
CA VAL A 483 13.00 -1.43 -5.56
C VAL A 483 11.57 -1.92 -5.40
N ARG A 484 10.83 -1.29 -4.50
CA ARG A 484 9.42 -1.53 -4.25
C ARG A 484 8.63 -0.26 -4.55
N CYS A 485 7.50 -0.37 -5.24
CA CYS A 485 6.62 0.77 -5.46
C CYS A 485 5.97 1.21 -4.15
N HIS A 486 5.99 2.51 -3.86
CA HIS A 486 5.37 3.08 -2.65
C HIS A 486 3.85 2.92 -2.60
N TYR A 487 3.21 2.89 -3.77
CA TYR A 487 1.75 2.88 -3.87
C TYR A 487 1.18 1.46 -3.85
N CYS A 488 1.73 0.54 -4.66
CA CYS A 488 1.18 -0.80 -4.85
C CYS A 488 2.08 -1.93 -4.34
N ASP A 489 3.18 -1.61 -3.65
CA ASP A 489 4.15 -2.55 -3.10
C ASP A 489 4.78 -3.56 -4.10
N GLU A 490 4.59 -3.36 -5.41
CA GLU A 490 5.23 -4.16 -6.46
C GLU A 490 6.75 -4.08 -6.33
N VAL A 491 7.40 -5.23 -6.20
CA VAL A 491 8.86 -5.34 -6.17
C VAL A 491 9.40 -5.55 -7.58
N MET A 492 10.38 -4.75 -7.97
CA MET A 492 10.91 -4.67 -9.32
C MET A 492 12.44 -4.61 -9.30
N ASP A 493 13.06 -5.00 -10.41
CA ASP A 493 14.45 -4.68 -10.65
C ASP A 493 14.59 -3.22 -11.10
N ILE A 494 15.62 -2.52 -10.64
CA ILE A 494 15.84 -1.10 -10.96
C ILE A 494 16.04 -0.85 -12.47
N SER A 495 16.49 -1.85 -13.23
CA SER A 495 16.59 -1.76 -14.69
C SER A 495 15.22 -1.70 -15.39
N GLN A 496 14.16 -2.16 -14.72
CA GLN A 496 12.81 -2.26 -15.30
C GLN A 496 11.98 -0.99 -15.12
N ILE A 497 12.35 -0.12 -14.17
CA ILE A 497 11.54 1.05 -13.83
C ILE A 497 11.81 2.23 -14.76
N VAL A 498 12.96 2.31 -15.42
CA VAL A 498 13.31 3.41 -16.33
C VAL A 498 13.02 2.99 -17.76
N ASN A 499 11.98 3.58 -18.37
CA ASN A 499 11.71 3.36 -19.78
C ASN A 499 12.69 4.16 -20.64
N THR A 500 13.68 3.50 -21.21
CA THR A 500 14.65 4.08 -22.15
C THR A 500 14.07 4.35 -23.54
N SER A 501 12.81 4.00 -23.78
CA SER A 501 12.14 4.16 -25.08
C SER A 501 11.38 5.50 -25.14
N ARG A 502 12.07 6.64 -25.09
CA ARG A 502 11.53 7.94 -25.51
C ARG A 502 12.59 8.84 -26.11
#